data_AF-A0A414PUV6-F1
#
_entry.id   AF-A0A414PUV6-F1
#
_cell.length_a   1.000
_cell.length_b   1.000
_cell.length_c   1.000
_cell.angle_alpha   90.00
_cell.angle_beta   90.00
_cell.angle_gamma   90.00
#
_symmetry.space_group_name_H-M   'P 1'
#
loop_
_entity.id
_entity.type
_entity.pdbx_description
1 polymer ?
#
loop_
_entity_poly.entity_id
_entity_poly.type
_entity_poly.pdbx_seq_one_letter_code
_entity_poly.pdbx_strand_id
1 'polypeptide(L)'
;MSGKRKKGAGKAAPRAYGRLTRHERDTVQRMLERGASCRQIARELGRSPSTVCSEVASHRFVTAPRERRGERVDASADLSAACPRLAAWPRCCNGCGRYRAVGCKRRPHVFYDARAAQLCADSVLVSSRRGIDADEPAAAEALALIRDGLGRGLSPEQMAARNGGPV
;
A
#
# COMPACT_ATOMS: atom_id res chain seq x y z
N MET A 1 -29.90 30.12 21.28
CA MET A 1 -29.27 28.78 21.27
C MET A 1 -29.62 28.08 19.96
N SER A 2 -28.69 27.98 19.01
CA SER A 2 -28.96 27.42 17.68
C SER A 2 -28.64 25.93 17.65
N GLY A 3 -29.68 25.09 17.56
CA GLY A 3 -29.59 23.64 17.61
C GLY A 3 -28.93 23.04 16.37
N LYS A 4 -27.80 22.34 16.55
CA LYS A 4 -27.17 21.53 15.51
C LYS A 4 -28.06 20.33 15.17
N ARG A 5 -28.67 20.35 13.98
CA ARG A 5 -29.35 19.19 13.38
C ARG A 5 -28.34 18.05 13.15
N LYS A 6 -28.51 16.94 13.88
CA LYS A 6 -27.78 15.69 13.63
C LYS A 6 -28.24 15.11 12.29
N LYS A 7 -27.41 15.20 11.24
CA LYS A 7 -27.63 14.46 9.99
C LYS A 7 -27.52 12.97 10.31
N GLY A 8 -28.60 12.23 10.08
CA GLY A 8 -28.70 10.80 10.31
C GLY A 8 -27.60 10.04 9.58
N ALA A 9 -27.00 9.08 10.29
CA ALA A 9 -26.06 8.14 9.72
C ALA A 9 -26.81 7.27 8.69
N GLY A 10 -26.63 7.57 7.41
CA GLY A 10 -27.10 6.69 6.34
C GLY A 10 -26.50 5.29 6.53
N LYS A 11 -27.31 4.25 6.32
CA LYS A 11 -26.91 2.83 6.45
C LYS A 11 -25.58 2.62 5.73
N ALA A 12 -24.56 2.19 6.48
CA ALA A 12 -23.25 1.86 5.92
C ALA A 12 -23.42 0.67 4.97
N ALA A 13 -23.04 0.85 3.70
CA ALA A 13 -22.96 -0.25 2.75
C ALA A 13 -22.07 -1.37 3.35
N PRO A 14 -22.38 -2.67 3.09
CA PRO A 14 -21.61 -3.77 3.61
C PRO A 14 -20.13 -3.61 3.21
N ARG A 15 -19.24 -3.56 4.22
CA ARG A 15 -17.80 -3.40 3.99
C ARG A 15 -17.27 -4.70 3.41
N ALA A 16 -16.90 -4.68 2.13
CA ALA A 16 -16.13 -5.77 1.58
C ALA A 16 -14.74 -5.80 2.27
N TYR A 17 -14.37 -6.95 2.84
CA TYR A 17 -13.05 -7.20 3.44
C TYR A 17 -12.04 -7.75 2.41
N GLY A 18 -12.42 -7.85 1.14
CA GLY A 18 -11.55 -8.32 0.08
C GLY A 18 -10.49 -7.29 -0.35
N ARG A 19 -9.40 -7.78 -0.93
CA ARG A 19 -8.41 -6.97 -1.65
C ARG A 19 -9.13 -6.07 -2.67
N LEU A 20 -8.57 -4.89 -2.94
CA LEU A 20 -9.12 -4.05 -4.02
C LEU A 20 -9.09 -4.83 -5.33
N THR A 21 -10.18 -4.74 -6.08
CA THR A 21 -10.29 -5.27 -7.44
C THR A 21 -9.59 -4.32 -8.42
N ARG A 22 -9.31 -4.81 -9.63
CA ARG A 22 -8.76 -3.99 -10.72
C ARG A 22 -9.63 -2.76 -11.01
N HIS A 23 -10.95 -2.94 -11.06
CA HIS A 23 -11.90 -1.85 -11.30
C HIS A 23 -11.87 -0.78 -10.20
N GLU A 24 -11.74 -1.19 -8.93
CA GLU A 24 -11.60 -0.26 -7.82
C GLU A 24 -10.30 0.55 -7.94
N ARG A 25 -9.17 -0.09 -8.32
CA ARG A 25 -7.89 0.61 -8.57
C ARG A 25 -7.98 1.61 -9.72
N ASP A 26 -8.61 1.23 -10.83
CA ASP A 26 -8.84 2.13 -11.97
C ASP A 26 -9.67 3.35 -11.55
N THR A 27 -10.65 3.13 -10.66
CA THR A 27 -11.47 4.22 -10.09
C THR A 27 -10.66 5.11 -9.16
N VAL A 28 -9.79 4.55 -8.30
CA VAL A 28 -8.85 5.33 -7.48
C VAL A 28 -8.00 6.24 -8.37
N GLN A 29 -7.36 5.71 -9.41
CA GLN A 29 -6.50 6.51 -10.30
C GLN A 29 -7.26 7.67 -10.96
N ARG A 30 -8.42 7.38 -11.56
CA ARG A 30 -9.25 8.39 -12.24
C ARG A 30 -9.71 9.49 -11.28
N MET A 31 -10.09 9.13 -10.05
CA MET A 31 -10.52 10.10 -9.04
C MET A 31 -9.35 10.90 -8.47
N LEU A 32 -8.17 10.30 -8.29
CA LEU A 32 -6.95 11.02 -7.91
C LEU A 32 -6.56 12.05 -8.97
N GLU A 33 -6.66 11.69 -10.24
CA GLU A 33 -6.47 12.62 -11.35
C GLU A 33 -7.48 13.78 -11.29
N ARG A 34 -8.72 13.54 -10.87
CA ARG A 34 -9.69 14.62 -10.68
C ARG A 34 -9.50 15.44 -9.38
N GLY A 35 -8.49 15.11 -8.57
CA GLY A 35 -8.19 15.81 -7.32
C GLY A 35 -9.15 15.44 -6.18
N ALA A 36 -9.79 14.27 -6.23
CA ALA A 36 -10.70 13.83 -5.18
C ALA A 36 -10.00 13.61 -3.83
N SER A 37 -10.75 13.84 -2.75
CA SER A 37 -10.30 13.53 -1.37
C SER A 37 -10.38 12.02 -1.07
N CYS A 38 -9.56 11.52 -0.14
CA CYS A 38 -9.58 10.11 0.30
C CYS A 38 -11.00 9.66 0.71
N ARG A 39 -11.79 10.55 1.34
CA ARG A 39 -13.19 10.27 1.74
C ARG A 39 -14.15 10.15 0.56
N GLN A 40 -13.97 10.94 -0.49
CA GLN A 40 -14.80 10.84 -1.70
C GLN A 40 -14.53 9.52 -2.42
N ILE A 41 -13.26 9.17 -2.60
CA ILE A 41 -12.87 7.88 -3.20
C ILE A 41 -13.40 6.72 -2.37
N ALA A 42 -13.21 6.76 -1.05
CA ALA A 42 -13.68 5.69 -0.17
C ALA A 42 -15.20 5.49 -0.26
N ARG A 43 -15.98 6.58 -0.32
CA ARG A 43 -17.44 6.52 -0.49
C ARG A 43 -17.82 5.90 -1.84
N GLU A 44 -17.15 6.31 -2.92
CA GLU A 44 -17.39 5.78 -4.27
C GLU A 44 -17.17 4.27 -4.32
N LEU A 45 -16.10 3.78 -3.69
CA LEU A 45 -15.75 2.37 -3.70
C LEU A 45 -16.53 1.53 -2.67
N GLY A 46 -17.30 2.15 -1.77
CA GLY A 46 -17.87 1.44 -0.61
C GLY A 46 -16.79 0.87 0.33
N ARG A 47 -15.59 1.47 0.36
CA ARG A 47 -14.45 1.05 1.18
C ARG A 47 -14.17 2.04 2.30
N SER A 48 -13.29 1.66 3.22
CA SER A 48 -12.87 2.56 4.29
C SER A 48 -11.82 3.57 3.79
N PRO A 49 -11.79 4.80 4.33
CA PRO A 49 -10.74 5.78 3.99
C PRO A 49 -9.33 5.25 4.25
N SER A 50 -9.11 4.49 5.32
CA SER A 50 -7.80 3.89 5.59
C SER A 50 -7.38 2.91 4.49
N THR A 51 -8.31 2.09 3.98
CA THR A 51 -8.03 1.18 2.86
C THR A 51 -7.53 1.93 1.63
N VAL A 52 -8.22 3.01 1.24
CA VAL A 52 -7.83 3.82 0.07
C VAL A 52 -6.50 4.52 0.32
N CYS A 53 -6.33 5.11 1.51
CA CYS A 53 -5.13 5.84 1.86
C CYS A 53 -3.90 4.91 1.93
N SER A 54 -4.02 3.69 2.45
CA SER A 54 -2.96 2.67 2.42
C SER A 54 -2.67 2.17 1.01
N GLU A 55 -3.69 1.87 0.21
CA GLU A 55 -3.51 1.45 -1.20
C GLU A 55 -2.70 2.49 -1.98
N VAL A 56 -3.08 3.77 -1.86
CA VAL A 56 -2.39 4.86 -2.57
C VAL A 56 -0.99 5.08 -2.01
N ALA A 57 -0.78 4.99 -0.69
CA ALA A 57 0.56 5.17 -0.12
C ALA A 57 1.54 4.09 -0.58
N SER A 58 1.07 2.84 -0.65
CA SER A 58 1.87 1.67 -0.97
C SER A 58 2.15 1.52 -2.48
N HIS A 59 1.31 2.02 -3.37
CA HIS A 59 1.45 1.76 -4.82
C HIS A 59 1.71 3.04 -5.62
N ARG A 60 2.76 3.78 -5.24
CA ARG A 60 3.24 4.96 -5.96
C ARG A 60 4.58 4.66 -6.59
N PHE A 61 4.77 5.15 -7.81
CA PHE A 61 5.93 4.86 -8.61
C PHE A 61 6.56 6.14 -9.11
N VAL A 62 7.90 6.18 -9.12
CA VAL A 62 8.67 7.29 -9.66
C VAL A 62 8.55 7.29 -11.19
N THR A 63 8.23 8.44 -11.77
CA THR A 63 8.19 8.64 -13.23
C THR A 63 9.23 9.64 -13.71
N ALA A 64 9.81 10.43 -12.80
CA ALA A 64 10.96 11.29 -13.06
C ALA A 64 11.81 11.43 -11.78
N PRO A 65 13.15 11.46 -11.88
CA PRO A 65 13.94 11.49 -13.11
C PRO A 65 14.01 10.11 -13.82
N ARG A 66 14.55 10.03 -15.04
CA ARG A 66 14.41 8.83 -15.91
C ARG A 66 15.11 7.61 -15.32
N GLU A 67 16.21 7.83 -14.61
CA GLU A 67 17.08 6.83 -14.00
C GLU A 67 16.36 6.04 -12.90
N ARG A 68 15.38 6.69 -12.24
CA ARG A 68 14.56 6.09 -11.17
C ARG A 68 13.18 5.65 -11.65
N ARG A 69 12.89 5.73 -12.95
CA ARG A 69 11.56 5.45 -13.48
C ARG A 69 11.15 4.01 -13.17
N GLY A 70 9.95 3.84 -12.60
CA GLY A 70 9.40 2.54 -12.22
C GLY A 70 9.76 2.12 -10.80
N GLU A 71 10.68 2.81 -10.13
CA GLU A 71 10.96 2.59 -8.72
C GLU A 71 9.70 2.80 -7.89
N ARG A 72 9.36 1.80 -7.07
CA ARG A 72 8.24 1.89 -6.13
C ARG A 72 8.68 2.71 -4.92
N VAL A 73 7.92 3.75 -4.61
CA VAL A 73 8.15 4.58 -3.42
C VAL A 73 7.57 3.87 -2.21
N ASP A 74 8.41 3.65 -1.20
CA ASP A 74 7.96 3.07 0.06
C ASP A 74 6.87 3.92 0.73
N ALA A 75 5.95 3.27 1.46
CA ALA A 75 4.84 3.97 2.11
C ALA A 75 5.29 4.94 3.23
N SER A 76 6.44 4.66 3.85
CA SER A 76 7.07 5.46 4.92
C SER A 76 8.06 6.50 4.42
N ALA A 77 8.47 6.45 3.15
CA ALA A 77 9.45 7.37 2.59
C ALA A 77 8.97 8.83 2.69
N ASP A 78 9.75 9.67 3.37
CA ASP A 78 9.50 11.10 3.45
C ASP A 78 10.06 11.82 2.21
N LEU A 79 9.14 12.38 1.42
CA LEU A 79 9.43 13.20 0.24
C LEU A 79 8.99 14.66 0.43
N SER A 80 8.72 15.07 1.66
CA SER A 80 8.24 16.41 2.02
C SER A 80 9.21 17.51 1.59
N ALA A 81 10.52 17.29 1.76
CA ALA A 81 11.59 18.20 1.33
C ALA A 81 11.57 18.45 -0.19
N ALA A 82 11.22 17.43 -0.98
CA ALA A 82 11.13 17.55 -2.43
C ALA A 82 9.86 18.27 -2.90
N CYS A 83 8.72 17.99 -2.25
CA CYS A 83 7.46 18.64 -2.59
C CYS A 83 6.42 18.50 -1.46
N PRO A 84 5.79 19.61 -1.00
CA PRO A 84 4.77 19.56 0.06
C PRO A 84 3.54 18.72 -0.31
N ARG A 85 3.24 18.56 -1.61
CA ARG A 85 2.16 17.68 -2.08
C ARG A 85 2.43 16.21 -1.77
N LEU A 86 3.70 15.81 -1.68
CA LEU A 86 4.07 14.42 -1.38
C LEU A 86 4.00 14.12 0.12
N ALA A 87 3.99 15.16 0.98
CA ALA A 87 3.89 15.03 2.44
C ALA A 87 2.47 14.69 2.92
N ALA A 88 1.44 15.16 2.20
CA ALA A 88 0.04 14.99 2.57
C ALA A 88 -0.76 14.29 1.46
N TRP A 89 -1.98 13.84 1.77
CA TRP A 89 -2.86 13.24 0.77
C TRP A 89 -2.94 14.08 -0.52
N PRO A 90 -2.80 13.48 -1.72
CA PRO A 90 -2.72 12.04 -2.01
C PRO A 90 -1.31 11.44 -2.02
N ARG A 91 -0.30 12.21 -1.57
CA ARG A 91 1.13 11.83 -1.56
C ARG A 91 1.67 11.44 -2.93
N CYS A 92 1.02 11.90 -4.00
CA CYS A 92 1.39 11.66 -5.39
C CYS A 92 1.05 12.88 -6.27
N CYS A 93 1.58 12.86 -7.48
CA CYS A 93 1.45 13.90 -8.49
C CYS A 93 0.13 13.80 -9.28
N ASN A 94 -0.64 12.71 -9.14
CA ASN A 94 -1.98 12.61 -9.72
C ASN A 94 -2.82 13.82 -9.28
N GLY A 95 -3.44 14.52 -10.23
CA GLY A 95 -4.23 15.72 -9.95
C GLY A 95 -3.43 16.95 -9.52
N CYS A 96 -2.10 16.95 -9.63
CA CYS A 96 -1.29 18.13 -9.30
C CYS A 96 -1.49 19.25 -10.32
N GLY A 97 -2.14 20.34 -9.91
CA GLY A 97 -2.38 21.51 -10.77
C GLY A 97 -1.09 22.11 -11.33
N ARG A 98 -0.03 22.22 -10.52
CA ARG A 98 1.30 22.70 -10.99
C ARG A 98 1.92 21.77 -12.03
N TYR A 99 1.75 20.46 -11.89
CA TYR A 99 2.25 19.51 -12.87
C TYR A 99 1.53 19.68 -14.22
N ARG A 100 0.20 19.78 -14.20
CA ARG A 100 -0.63 19.95 -15.40
C ARG A 100 -0.48 21.30 -16.10
N ALA A 101 -0.43 22.38 -15.32
CA ALA A 101 -0.45 23.73 -15.87
C ALA A 101 0.91 24.16 -16.43
N VAL A 102 2.00 23.81 -15.75
CA VAL A 102 3.33 24.38 -16.06
C VAL A 102 4.47 23.35 -16.14
N GLY A 103 4.16 22.06 -16.07
CA GLY A 103 5.19 21.01 -16.12
C GLY A 103 6.16 21.08 -14.93
N CYS A 104 5.65 20.76 -13.74
CA CYS A 104 6.36 20.89 -12.46
C CYS A 104 7.83 20.45 -12.53
N LYS A 105 8.75 21.34 -12.14
CA LYS A 105 10.20 21.09 -12.14
C LYS A 105 10.72 20.38 -10.88
N ARG A 106 9.92 20.30 -9.81
CA ARG A 106 10.26 19.52 -8.61
C ARG A 106 10.45 18.04 -8.96
N ARG A 107 11.35 17.35 -8.25
CA ARG A 107 11.65 15.92 -8.41
C ARG A 107 11.73 15.28 -7.03
N PRO A 108 11.34 14.01 -6.86
CA PRO A 108 10.84 13.11 -7.90
C PRO A 108 9.38 13.40 -8.32
N HIS A 109 9.02 12.97 -9.52
CA HIS A 109 7.61 12.84 -9.90
C HIS A 109 7.14 11.45 -9.50
N VAL A 110 6.05 11.39 -8.74
CA VAL A 110 5.57 10.15 -8.12
C VAL A 110 4.09 10.00 -8.43
N PHE A 111 3.68 8.92 -9.08
CA PHE A 111 2.29 8.71 -9.47
C PHE A 111 1.75 7.39 -8.91
N TYR A 112 0.49 7.40 -8.51
CA TYR A 112 -0.29 6.18 -8.38
C TYR A 112 -0.65 5.69 -9.78
N ASP A 113 -0.37 4.41 -10.04
CA ASP A 113 -0.69 3.73 -11.29
C ASP A 113 -1.46 2.44 -10.97
N ALA A 114 -2.71 2.35 -11.44
CA ALA A 114 -3.61 1.24 -11.13
C ALA A 114 -3.11 -0.09 -11.70
N ARG A 115 -2.46 -0.05 -12.86
CA ARG A 115 -1.93 -1.25 -13.53
C ARG A 115 -0.75 -1.81 -12.74
N ALA A 116 0.20 -0.97 -12.35
CA ALA A 116 1.34 -1.36 -11.53
C ALA A 116 0.89 -1.84 -10.14
N ALA A 117 -0.11 -1.18 -9.53
CA ALA A 117 -0.71 -1.64 -8.28
C ALA A 117 -1.33 -3.04 -8.41
N GLN A 118 -2.03 -3.32 -9.52
CA GLN A 118 -2.57 -4.64 -9.81
C GLN A 118 -1.46 -5.69 -9.98
N LEU A 119 -0.42 -5.37 -10.76
CA LEU A 119 0.74 -6.28 -10.94
C LEU A 119 1.42 -6.61 -9.62
N CYS A 120 1.58 -5.62 -8.72
CA CYS A 120 2.08 -5.88 -7.38
C CYS A 120 1.16 -6.81 -6.58
N ALA A 121 -0.15 -6.61 -6.65
CA ALA A 121 -1.11 -7.46 -5.97
C ALA A 121 -1.09 -8.91 -6.48
N ASP A 122 -1.00 -9.09 -7.80
CA ASP A 122 -0.94 -10.42 -8.44
C ASP A 122 0.38 -11.13 -8.12
N SER A 123 1.50 -10.41 -8.11
CA SER A 123 2.80 -10.93 -7.70
C SER A 123 2.77 -11.43 -6.24
N VAL A 124 2.17 -10.67 -5.33
CA VAL A 124 2.01 -11.09 -3.92
C VAL A 124 1.13 -12.34 -3.82
N LEU A 125 0.08 -12.46 -4.63
CA LEU A 125 -0.76 -13.67 -4.64
C LEU A 125 0.01 -14.90 -5.09
N VAL A 126 0.84 -14.77 -6.12
CA VAL A 126 1.69 -15.86 -6.60
C VAL A 126 2.74 -16.24 -5.56
N SER A 127 3.47 -15.26 -5.01
CA SER A 127 4.53 -15.53 -4.04
C SER A 127 3.98 -16.14 -2.75
N SER A 128 2.82 -15.67 -2.26
CA SER A 128 2.19 -16.22 -1.05
C SER A 128 1.76 -17.68 -1.20
N ARG A 129 1.52 -18.14 -2.44
CA ARG A 129 1.10 -19.51 -2.75
C ARG A 129 2.25 -20.45 -3.07
N ARG A 130 3.46 -19.93 -3.24
CA ARG A 130 4.65 -20.72 -3.57
C ARG A 130 5.03 -21.71 -2.46
N GLY A 131 4.59 -21.45 -1.23
CA GLY A 131 4.93 -22.28 -0.07
C GLY A 131 6.39 -22.16 0.32
N ILE A 132 6.83 -23.06 1.20
CA ILE A 132 8.23 -23.20 1.59
C ILE A 132 8.86 -24.20 0.63
N ASP A 133 10.03 -23.86 0.07
CA ASP A 133 10.81 -24.75 -0.79
C ASP A 133 11.55 -25.77 0.07
N ALA A 134 10.81 -26.72 0.64
CA ALA A 134 11.31 -27.79 1.49
C ALA A 134 10.55 -29.09 1.20
N ASP A 135 11.28 -30.20 1.17
CA ASP A 135 10.65 -31.52 1.17
C ASP A 135 10.08 -31.85 2.57
N GLU A 136 9.29 -32.92 2.65
CA GLU A 136 8.60 -33.30 3.89
C GLU A 136 9.58 -33.58 5.06
N PRO A 137 10.73 -34.27 4.86
CA PRO A 137 11.73 -34.43 5.90
C PRO A 137 12.35 -33.12 6.39
N ALA A 138 12.77 -32.23 5.47
CA ALA A 138 13.37 -30.95 5.85
C ALA A 138 12.38 -30.04 6.58
N ALA A 139 11.10 -30.05 6.14
CA ALA A 139 10.05 -29.32 6.83
C ALA A 139 9.80 -29.88 8.25
N ALA A 140 9.81 -31.22 8.41
CA ALA A 140 9.65 -31.87 9.71
C ALA A 140 10.81 -31.53 10.66
N GLU A 141 12.05 -31.53 10.17
CA GLU A 141 13.23 -31.13 10.94
C GLU A 141 13.14 -29.66 11.40
N ALA A 142 12.81 -28.76 10.49
CA ALA A 142 12.63 -27.34 10.83
C ALA A 142 11.53 -27.14 11.89
N LEU A 143 10.40 -27.84 11.77
CA LEU A 143 9.32 -27.80 12.76
C LEU A 143 9.75 -28.38 14.12
N ALA A 144 10.57 -29.42 14.14
CA ALA A 144 11.10 -30.00 15.38
C ALA A 144 11.99 -28.98 16.12
N LEU A 145 12.87 -28.27 15.40
CA LEU A 145 13.72 -27.22 15.96
C LEU A 145 12.89 -26.06 16.54
N ILE A 146 11.84 -25.63 15.83
CA ILE A 146 10.93 -24.58 16.32
C ILE A 146 10.20 -25.04 17.59
N ARG A 147 9.71 -26.29 17.61
CA ARG A 147 9.02 -26.85 18.79
C ARG A 147 9.94 -26.96 20.01
N ASP A 148 11.20 -27.40 19.84
CA ASP A 148 12.19 -27.41 20.92
C ASP A 148 12.44 -26.00 21.46
N GLY A 149 12.70 -25.04 20.57
CA GLY A 149 12.98 -23.66 20.96
C GLY A 149 11.82 -23.02 21.72
N LEU A 150 10.59 -23.22 21.26
CA LEU A 150 9.38 -22.78 21.96
C LEU A 150 9.23 -23.49 23.32
N GLY A 151 9.49 -24.79 23.40
CA GLY A 151 9.47 -25.56 24.65
C GLY A 151 10.49 -25.05 25.68
N ARG A 152 11.57 -24.43 25.22
CA ARG A 152 12.62 -23.79 26.04
C ARG A 152 12.37 -22.31 26.32
N GLY A 153 11.23 -21.77 25.87
CA GLY A 153 10.87 -20.36 26.05
C GLY A 153 11.69 -19.37 25.22
N LEU A 154 12.33 -19.83 24.14
CA LEU A 154 13.07 -18.96 23.23
C LEU A 154 12.12 -18.14 22.36
N SER A 155 12.44 -16.85 22.19
CA SER A 155 11.76 -15.99 21.22
C SER A 155 12.13 -16.35 19.78
N PRO A 156 11.31 -15.97 18.78
CA PRO A 156 11.64 -16.17 17.37
C PRO A 156 13.02 -15.63 16.96
N GLU A 157 13.42 -14.48 17.47
CA GLU A 157 14.75 -13.88 17.20
C GLU A 157 15.88 -14.73 17.79
N GLN A 158 15.71 -15.25 19.01
CA GLN A 158 16.70 -16.12 19.65
C GLN A 158 16.83 -17.49 18.95
N MET A 159 15.71 -18.03 18.45
CA MET A 159 15.72 -19.26 17.65
C MET A 159 16.45 -19.05 16.31
N ALA A 160 16.18 -17.94 15.62
CA ALA A 160 16.83 -17.59 14.36
C ALA A 160 18.36 -17.38 14.52
N ALA A 161 18.78 -16.66 15.56
CA ALA A 161 20.20 -16.38 15.82
C ALA A 161 21.02 -17.66 16.09
N ARG A 162 20.40 -18.68 16.71
CA ARG A 162 21.05 -19.97 17.00
C ARG A 162 21.20 -20.86 15.76
N ASN A 163 20.31 -20.70 14.79
CA ASN A 163 20.29 -21.50 13.56
C ASN A 163 21.03 -20.82 12.39
N GLY A 164 21.96 -19.90 12.68
CA GLY A 164 22.81 -19.25 11.67
C GLY A 164 22.33 -17.90 11.16
N GLY A 165 21.16 -17.40 11.60
CA GLY A 165 20.64 -16.07 11.23
C GLY A 165 20.38 -15.89 9.72
N PRO A 166 19.68 -14.82 9.30
CA PRO A 166 19.40 -14.61 7.88
C PRO A 166 20.68 -14.27 7.09
N VAL A 167 20.88 -14.94 5.96
CA VAL A 167 21.61 -14.42 4.80
C VAL A 167 20.73 -13.48 3.99
#